data_AF-A0A256XRX7-F1
#
_entry.id   AF-A0A256XRX7-F1
#
_cell.length_a   1.000
_cell.length_b   1.000
_cell.length_c   1.000
_cell.angle_alpha   90.00
_cell.angle_beta   90.00
_cell.angle_gamma   90.00
#
_symmetry.space_group_name_H-M   'P 1'
#
loop_
_entity.id
_entity.type
_entity.pdbx_description
1 polymer ?
#
loop_
_entity_poly.entity_id
_entity_poly.type
_entity_poly.pdbx_seq_one_letter_code
_entity_poly.pdbx_strand_id
1 'polypeptide(L)'
;MGKKPCFIKERKILATKDCYHFSNLSFFENNNELLNYKEFKKFKTKINRRKCWLDENFFYLPITKIESKDYKGKVFNLEVEDDNSYISEALAVHNCWTPFKELTYDNLIKAIRTGNGLKETVEFFPEGGKYHFDGHRNCGVCFSPEESKKHNLICPVCKKPLTLGVEFRVEQLATRHPGKKPDSARPFKSLIPLMELISAITKSSVSSQKNWKIFYELIKNFGNEFNVLLNAPIDSIKSISNDKIADYIERNRNQKIKFKPGFDGEYGKPLFEDKESQETQKRLNASQKSLNEF
;
A
#
# COMPACT_ATOMS: atom_id res chain seq x y z
N MET A 1 -10.03 39.81 -22.79
CA MET A 1 -11.12 39.86 -21.77
C MET A 1 -10.85 38.78 -20.72
N GLY A 2 -10.52 39.20 -19.50
CA GLY A 2 -10.04 38.32 -18.43
C GLY A 2 -11.08 37.31 -17.97
N LYS A 3 -10.68 36.04 -17.85
CA LYS A 3 -11.52 34.96 -17.32
C LYS A 3 -11.85 35.24 -15.85
N LYS A 4 -13.14 35.33 -15.50
CA LYS A 4 -13.56 35.40 -14.10
C LYS A 4 -13.17 34.10 -13.38
N PRO A 5 -12.56 34.15 -12.18
CA PRO A 5 -12.25 32.94 -11.44
C PRO A 5 -13.52 32.29 -10.89
N CYS A 6 -13.58 30.95 -10.90
CA CYS A 6 -14.61 30.20 -10.20
C CYS A 6 -14.22 30.05 -8.73
N PHE A 7 -15.19 30.21 -7.84
CA PHE A 7 -15.03 30.04 -6.40
C PHE A 7 -16.00 28.99 -5.89
N ILE A 8 -15.57 28.20 -4.90
CA ILE A 8 -16.46 27.32 -4.13
C ILE A 8 -16.34 27.72 -2.66
N LYS A 9 -17.49 28.07 -2.08
CA LYS A 9 -17.66 28.65 -0.74
C LYS A 9 -16.88 29.95 -0.56
N GLU A 10 -15.55 29.91 -0.46
CA GLU A 10 -14.67 31.10 -0.42
C GLU A 10 -13.31 30.90 -1.12
N ARG A 11 -13.05 29.72 -1.72
CA ARG A 11 -11.75 29.38 -2.31
C ARG A 11 -11.75 29.53 -3.83
N LYS A 12 -10.74 30.22 -4.37
CA LYS A 12 -10.49 30.38 -5.82
C LYS A 12 -9.98 29.09 -6.45
N ILE A 13 -10.67 28.58 -7.47
CA ILE A 13 -10.30 27.37 -8.22
C ILE A 13 -9.52 27.77 -9.50
N LEU A 14 -8.31 27.24 -9.67
CA LEU A 14 -7.47 27.41 -10.85
C LEU A 14 -7.38 26.07 -11.60
N ALA A 15 -8.21 25.87 -12.62
CA ALA A 15 -8.28 24.63 -13.39
C ALA A 15 -7.19 24.59 -14.49
N THR A 16 -5.96 24.24 -14.13
CA THR A 16 -4.90 23.92 -15.11
C THR A 16 -4.03 22.72 -14.76
N LYS A 17 -4.27 21.98 -13.67
CA LYS A 17 -3.38 20.87 -13.27
C LYS A 17 -3.99 19.52 -12.92
N ASP A 18 -5.31 19.33 -12.96
CA ASP A 18 -5.93 18.05 -12.56
C ASP A 18 -6.95 17.54 -13.59
N CYS A 19 -6.47 16.96 -14.70
CA CYS A 19 -7.34 16.23 -15.62
C CYS A 19 -6.72 14.86 -15.97
N TYR A 20 -7.14 13.81 -15.26
CA TYR A 20 -7.04 12.43 -15.75
C TYR A 20 -8.20 12.17 -16.74
N HIS A 21 -7.91 11.69 -17.94
CA HIS A 21 -8.91 11.49 -19.00
C HIS A 21 -9.31 10.01 -19.10
N PHE A 22 -10.47 9.64 -18.53
CA PHE A 22 -11.16 8.39 -18.84
C PHE A 22 -11.93 8.58 -20.15
N SER A 23 -11.41 8.05 -21.26
CA SER A 23 -11.88 8.39 -22.60
C SER A 23 -13.26 7.84 -22.98
N ASN A 24 -13.81 6.86 -22.25
CA ASN A 24 -14.98 6.09 -22.68
C ASN A 24 -16.10 5.89 -21.65
N LEU A 25 -16.02 6.57 -20.51
CA LEU A 25 -17.06 6.55 -19.49
C LEU A 25 -17.92 7.82 -19.62
N SER A 26 -19.10 7.73 -20.21
CA SER A 26 -20.04 8.85 -20.34
C SER A 26 -21.21 8.70 -19.37
N PHE A 27 -21.19 9.48 -18.29
CA PHE A 27 -22.26 9.61 -17.27
C PHE A 27 -23.02 10.93 -17.39
N PHE A 28 -23.13 11.47 -18.60
CA PHE A 28 -23.61 12.84 -18.75
C PHE A 28 -25.13 12.89 -18.67
N GLU A 29 -25.66 13.03 -17.47
CA GLU A 29 -27.05 13.40 -17.22
C GLU A 29 -27.17 14.93 -17.11
N ASN A 30 -28.14 15.52 -17.80
CA ASN A 30 -28.36 16.97 -17.78
C ASN A 30 -29.26 17.39 -16.61
N ASN A 31 -28.99 16.89 -15.40
CA ASN A 31 -29.90 17.05 -14.26
C ASN A 31 -30.00 18.51 -13.77
N ASN A 32 -29.04 19.37 -14.14
CA ASN A 32 -28.97 20.77 -13.72
C ASN A 32 -28.93 21.77 -14.89
N GLU A 33 -29.51 21.43 -16.05
CA GLU A 33 -29.55 22.29 -17.24
C GLU A 33 -28.20 22.80 -17.77
N LEU A 34 -27.09 22.18 -17.38
CA LEU A 34 -25.72 22.59 -17.71
C LEU A 34 -25.49 22.74 -19.23
N LEU A 35 -26.25 22.03 -20.06
CA LEU A 35 -26.18 22.11 -21.53
C LEU A 35 -26.71 23.41 -22.15
N ASN A 36 -27.38 24.25 -21.35
CA ASN A 36 -27.83 25.57 -21.78
C ASN A 36 -26.64 26.56 -21.89
N TYR A 37 -25.54 26.27 -21.21
CA TYR A 37 -24.31 27.06 -21.25
C TYR A 37 -23.44 26.67 -22.45
N LYS A 38 -22.84 27.67 -23.11
CA LYS A 38 -22.12 27.54 -24.39
C LYS A 38 -20.91 26.60 -24.28
N GLU A 39 -20.30 26.56 -23.10
CA GLU A 39 -19.14 25.75 -22.73
C GLU A 39 -19.45 24.24 -22.70
N PHE A 40 -20.71 23.89 -22.44
CA PHE A 40 -21.15 22.51 -22.26
C PHE A 40 -21.92 21.96 -23.47
N LYS A 41 -22.25 22.79 -24.48
CA LYS A 41 -22.91 22.35 -25.72
C LYS A 41 -22.21 21.17 -26.40
N LYS A 42 -20.87 21.07 -26.31
CA LYS A 42 -20.07 19.95 -26.86
C LYS A 42 -20.40 18.59 -26.26
N PHE A 43 -20.99 18.56 -25.06
CA PHE A 43 -21.37 17.32 -24.37
C PHE A 43 -22.77 16.84 -24.73
N LYS A 44 -23.55 17.58 -25.55
CA LYS A 44 -24.85 17.12 -26.06
C LYS A 44 -24.75 15.77 -26.78
N THR A 45 -23.64 15.52 -27.48
CA THR A 45 -23.37 14.26 -28.18
C THR A 45 -23.07 13.08 -27.25
N LYS A 46 -22.89 13.32 -25.94
CA LYS A 46 -22.57 12.30 -24.94
C LYS A 46 -23.78 11.90 -24.08
N ILE A 47 -24.89 12.65 -24.11
CA ILE A 47 -26.11 12.36 -23.31
C ILE A 47 -26.67 10.97 -23.64
N ASN A 48 -26.71 10.61 -24.92
CA ASN A 48 -27.32 9.36 -25.37
C ASN A 48 -26.35 8.17 -25.35
N ARG A 49 -25.15 8.33 -24.79
CA ARG A 49 -24.13 7.27 -24.69
C ARG A 49 -24.13 6.72 -23.26
N ARG A 50 -25.17 5.99 -22.88
CA ARG A 50 -25.18 5.23 -21.61
C ARG A 50 -24.33 3.97 -21.78
N LYS A 51 -23.04 4.10 -21.49
CA LYS A 51 -22.08 2.97 -21.46
C LYS A 51 -21.83 2.46 -20.03
N CYS A 52 -22.54 2.98 -19.05
CA CYS A 52 -22.40 2.59 -17.66
C CYS A 52 -23.62 3.08 -16.87
N TRP A 53 -23.96 2.38 -15.80
CA TRP A 53 -24.93 2.82 -14.79
C TRP A 53 -24.23 2.95 -13.43
N LEU A 54 -24.76 3.80 -12.57
CA LEU A 54 -24.26 4.02 -11.21
C LEU A 54 -25.48 4.07 -10.30
N ASP A 55 -25.42 3.36 -9.18
CA ASP A 55 -26.33 3.57 -8.05
C ASP A 55 -25.53 3.99 -6.80
N GLU A 56 -26.15 3.97 -5.62
CA GLU A 56 -25.52 4.39 -4.37
C GLU A 56 -24.30 3.54 -3.99
N ASN A 57 -24.23 2.30 -4.48
CA ASN A 57 -23.26 1.29 -4.03
C ASN A 57 -22.35 0.77 -5.14
N PHE A 58 -22.80 0.78 -6.41
CA PHE A 58 -22.15 0.05 -7.49
C PHE A 58 -22.09 0.81 -8.81
N PHE A 59 -21.12 0.39 -9.60
CA PHE A 59 -20.84 0.86 -10.95
C PHE A 59 -21.00 -0.28 -11.96
N TYR A 60 -21.96 -0.14 -12.87
CA TYR A 60 -22.37 -1.20 -13.79
C TYR A 60 -21.88 -0.93 -15.21
N LEU A 61 -21.06 -1.82 -15.77
CA LEU A 61 -20.61 -1.75 -17.16
C LEU A 61 -21.39 -2.74 -18.04
N PRO A 62 -21.91 -2.33 -19.21
CA PRO A 62 -22.59 -3.24 -20.13
C PRO A 62 -21.59 -4.20 -20.76
N ILE A 63 -21.98 -5.47 -20.85
CA ILE A 63 -21.29 -6.44 -21.69
C ILE A 63 -21.48 -5.99 -23.15
N THR A 64 -20.39 -5.58 -23.80
CA THR A 64 -20.44 -5.04 -25.18
C THR A 64 -20.33 -6.10 -26.26
N LYS A 65 -19.83 -7.29 -25.91
CA LYS A 65 -19.71 -8.45 -26.80
C LYS A 65 -19.62 -9.73 -25.97
N ILE A 66 -20.34 -10.76 -26.40
CA ILE A 66 -20.19 -12.13 -25.91
C ILE A 66 -19.72 -12.96 -27.10
N GLU A 67 -18.59 -13.65 -26.96
CA GLU A 67 -18.09 -14.60 -27.95
C GLU A 67 -18.06 -15.99 -27.33
N SER A 68 -18.57 -16.97 -28.05
CA SER A 68 -18.39 -18.39 -27.71
C SER A 68 -17.23 -18.93 -28.55
N LYS A 69 -16.35 -19.70 -27.91
CA LYS A 69 -15.23 -20.37 -28.57
C LYS A 69 -15.17 -21.80 -28.07
N ASP A 70 -14.91 -22.73 -28.98
CA ASP A 70 -14.64 -24.11 -28.61
C ASP A 70 -13.35 -24.16 -27.79
N TYR A 71 -13.46 -24.65 -26.56
CA TYR A 71 -12.34 -24.78 -25.63
C TYR A 71 -12.15 -26.24 -25.27
N LYS A 72 -10.92 -26.74 -25.48
CA LYS A 72 -10.51 -28.09 -25.07
C LYS A 72 -9.42 -27.98 -24.01
N GLY A 73 -9.81 -28.03 -22.75
CA GLY A 73 -8.93 -27.94 -21.59
C GLY A 73 -9.70 -28.12 -20.29
N LYS A 74 -9.02 -27.99 -19.15
CA LYS A 74 -9.68 -28.04 -17.84
C LYS A 74 -10.37 -26.71 -17.56
N VAL A 75 -11.70 -26.71 -17.44
CA VAL A 75 -12.46 -25.57 -16.91
C VAL A 75 -12.50 -25.70 -15.40
N PHE A 76 -11.92 -24.74 -14.68
CA PHE A 76 -12.02 -24.68 -13.24
C PHE A 76 -13.25 -23.84 -12.90
N ASN A 77 -14.22 -24.44 -12.20
CA ASN A 77 -15.34 -23.68 -11.68
C ASN A 77 -14.83 -22.73 -10.59
N LEU A 78 -14.96 -21.42 -10.83
CA LEU A 78 -14.62 -20.36 -9.87
C LEU A 78 -15.88 -19.77 -9.22
N GLU A 79 -17.02 -20.43 -9.38
CA GLU A 79 -18.22 -20.12 -8.61
C GLU A 79 -17.89 -20.21 -7.11
N VAL A 80 -18.18 -19.12 -6.43
CA VAL A 80 -18.18 -19.01 -4.96
C VAL A 80 -19.65 -19.06 -4.54
N GLU A 81 -19.95 -19.69 -3.40
CA GLU A 81 -21.34 -19.81 -2.89
C GLU A 81 -22.01 -18.44 -2.63
N ASP A 82 -21.22 -17.36 -2.43
CA ASP A 82 -21.67 -15.99 -2.16
C ASP A 82 -20.87 -14.93 -2.96
N ASP A 83 -21.40 -13.70 -3.05
CA ASP A 83 -20.79 -12.53 -3.70
C ASP A 83 -19.45 -12.11 -3.06
N ASN A 84 -18.32 -12.54 -3.61
CA ASN A 84 -17.02 -11.95 -3.28
C ASN A 84 -16.52 -11.07 -4.43
N SER A 85 -17.02 -9.84 -4.48
CA SER A 85 -16.42 -8.77 -5.28
C SER A 85 -15.13 -8.28 -4.60
N TYR A 86 -13.97 -8.46 -5.24
CA TYR A 86 -12.75 -7.81 -4.78
C TYR A 86 -12.82 -6.32 -5.12
N ILE A 87 -13.26 -5.49 -4.17
CA ILE A 87 -13.23 -4.04 -4.30
C ILE A 87 -11.97 -3.51 -3.61
N SER A 88 -11.18 -2.75 -4.36
CA SER A 88 -10.11 -1.88 -3.85
C SER A 88 -10.45 -0.48 -4.37
N GLU A 89 -10.37 0.54 -3.51
CA GLU A 89 -10.92 1.89 -3.79
C GLU A 89 -10.35 2.59 -5.04
N ALA A 90 -9.28 2.09 -5.67
CA ALA A 90 -8.74 2.67 -6.92
C ALA A 90 -7.81 1.77 -7.75
N LEU A 91 -7.57 0.50 -7.39
CA LEU A 91 -6.46 -0.29 -7.95
C LEU A 91 -6.84 -1.73 -8.27
N ALA A 92 -6.30 -2.25 -9.37
CA ALA A 92 -6.01 -3.67 -9.50
C ALA A 92 -4.88 -4.00 -8.52
N VAL A 93 -5.19 -4.74 -7.46
CA VAL A 93 -4.19 -5.29 -6.55
C VAL A 93 -3.53 -6.50 -7.21
N HIS A 94 -2.27 -6.34 -7.61
CA HIS A 94 -1.34 -7.45 -7.76
C HIS A 94 -0.47 -7.50 -6.50
N ASN A 95 -0.77 -8.42 -5.59
CA ASN A 95 0.26 -8.95 -4.70
C ASN A 95 1.15 -9.89 -5.54
N CYS A 96 2.46 -9.82 -5.33
CA CYS A 96 3.50 -10.57 -6.04
C CYS A 96 3.95 -9.94 -7.37
N TRP A 97 5.10 -9.25 -7.30
CA TRP A 97 5.96 -8.98 -8.44
C TRP A 97 6.40 -10.32 -9.05
N THR A 98 5.88 -10.68 -10.22
CA THR A 98 6.32 -11.88 -10.94
C THR A 98 6.73 -11.48 -12.36
N PRO A 99 8.01 -11.64 -12.75
CA PRO A 99 8.42 -11.37 -14.12
C PRO A 99 7.95 -12.53 -15.01
N PHE A 100 6.77 -12.39 -15.60
CA PHE A 100 6.32 -13.30 -16.65
C PHE A 100 6.99 -12.94 -17.98
N LYS A 101 7.39 -13.95 -18.75
CA LYS A 101 7.79 -13.76 -20.16
C LYS A 101 6.59 -13.27 -21.00
N GLU A 102 5.38 -13.67 -20.60
CA GLU A 102 4.08 -13.18 -21.07
C GLU A 102 3.07 -13.22 -19.89
N LEU A 103 2.48 -12.07 -19.55
CA LEU A 103 1.51 -11.95 -18.45
C LEU A 103 0.16 -12.58 -18.86
N THR A 104 0.03 -13.89 -18.65
CA THR A 104 -1.21 -14.65 -18.89
C THR A 104 -1.73 -15.25 -17.59
N TYR A 105 -3.04 -15.47 -17.53
CA TYR A 105 -3.69 -16.11 -16.37
C TYR A 105 -3.08 -17.49 -16.07
N ASP A 106 -2.83 -18.30 -17.10
CA ASP A 106 -2.24 -19.64 -16.94
C ASP A 106 -0.85 -19.59 -16.30
N ASN A 107 -0.02 -18.63 -16.74
CA ASN A 107 1.32 -18.43 -16.16
C ASN A 107 1.22 -17.94 -14.71
N LEU A 108 0.28 -17.04 -14.42
CA LEU A 108 0.03 -16.54 -13.06
C LEU A 108 -0.40 -17.66 -12.11
N ILE A 109 -1.41 -18.45 -12.48
CA ILE A 109 -1.89 -19.57 -11.67
C ILE A 109 -0.82 -20.64 -11.52
N LYS A 110 -0.05 -20.93 -12.58
CA LYS A 110 1.09 -21.85 -12.50
C LYS A 110 2.14 -21.34 -11.51
N ALA A 111 2.48 -20.06 -11.53
CA ALA A 111 3.43 -19.46 -10.60
C ALA A 111 2.92 -19.51 -9.14
N ILE A 112 1.63 -19.23 -8.90
CA ILE A 112 1.03 -19.32 -7.56
C ILE A 112 1.02 -20.77 -7.05
N ARG A 113 0.58 -21.73 -7.87
CA ARG A 113 0.41 -23.13 -7.45
C ARG A 113 1.72 -23.90 -7.33
N THR A 114 2.72 -23.57 -8.15
CA THR A 114 3.96 -24.35 -8.24
C THR A 114 5.22 -23.57 -7.87
N GLY A 115 5.13 -22.25 -7.76
CA GLY A 115 6.28 -21.36 -7.65
C GLY A 115 7.09 -21.25 -8.95
N ASN A 116 6.77 -21.99 -10.02
CA ASN A 116 7.50 -21.91 -11.28
C ASN A 116 7.15 -20.63 -12.01
N GLY A 117 8.16 -19.77 -12.19
CA GLY A 117 7.99 -18.42 -12.73
C GLY A 117 7.92 -17.33 -11.64
N LEU A 118 7.71 -17.69 -10.37
CA LEU A 118 7.78 -16.76 -9.24
C LEU A 118 9.24 -16.46 -8.89
N LYS A 119 9.69 -15.24 -9.18
CA LYS A 119 11.07 -14.81 -8.91
C LYS A 119 11.30 -14.51 -7.44
N GLU A 120 10.51 -13.60 -6.88
CA GLU A 120 10.59 -13.15 -5.49
C GLU A 120 9.27 -12.50 -5.07
N THR A 121 8.99 -12.40 -3.77
CA THR A 121 7.91 -11.53 -3.26
C THR A 121 8.48 -10.29 -2.58
N VAL A 122 7.68 -9.23 -2.53
CA VAL A 122 8.02 -8.00 -1.83
C VAL A 122 6.98 -7.82 -0.72
N GLU A 123 7.46 -7.76 0.50
CA GLU A 123 6.65 -7.80 1.72
C GLU A 123 6.91 -6.58 2.59
N PHE A 124 6.10 -6.42 3.63
CA PHE A 124 6.39 -5.49 4.72
C PHE A 124 7.35 -6.14 5.74
N PHE A 125 7.96 -5.32 6.60
CA PHE A 125 8.67 -5.83 7.78
C PHE A 125 7.65 -6.31 8.81
N PRO A 126 7.68 -7.58 9.24
CA PRO A 126 6.72 -8.11 10.21
C PRO A 126 6.76 -7.36 11.54
N GLU A 127 7.93 -6.84 11.93
CA GLU A 127 8.14 -6.03 13.13
C GLU A 127 7.29 -4.76 13.12
N GLY A 128 6.92 -4.25 11.95
CA GLY A 128 6.01 -3.11 11.81
C GLY A 128 4.58 -3.42 12.25
N GLY A 129 4.17 -4.68 12.32
CA GLY A 129 2.80 -5.09 12.64
C GLY A 129 2.36 -4.76 14.07
N LYS A 130 1.09 -4.41 14.26
CA LYS A 130 0.48 -4.03 15.56
C LYS A 130 0.55 -5.09 16.66
N TYR A 131 0.66 -6.35 16.27
CA TYR A 131 0.62 -7.51 17.14
C TYR A 131 1.79 -8.43 16.82
N HIS A 132 2.97 -7.88 16.48
CA HIS A 132 4.12 -8.72 16.15
C HIS A 132 4.65 -9.42 17.41
N PHE A 133 5.01 -8.62 18.42
CA PHE A 133 5.50 -9.07 19.72
C PHE A 133 4.40 -9.14 20.78
N ASP A 134 4.71 -9.82 21.87
CA ASP A 134 3.82 -9.95 23.02
C ASP A 134 3.93 -8.68 23.89
N GLY A 135 2.86 -8.32 24.59
CA GLY A 135 2.95 -7.16 25.47
C GLY A 135 1.66 -6.61 26.01
N HIS A 136 1.80 -5.48 26.71
CA HIS A 136 0.71 -4.59 27.12
C HIS A 136 1.11 -3.15 26.86
N ARG A 137 0.41 -2.50 25.92
CA ARG A 137 0.70 -1.11 25.52
C ARG A 137 0.64 -0.15 26.70
N ASN A 138 -0.39 -0.29 27.54
CA ASN A 138 -0.64 0.57 28.69
C ASN A 138 0.43 0.42 29.78
N CYS A 139 1.15 -0.71 29.79
CA CYS A 139 2.25 -0.97 30.72
C CYS A 139 3.63 -0.69 30.11
N GLY A 140 3.72 -0.40 28.80
CA GLY A 140 4.98 -0.23 28.08
C GLY A 140 5.81 -1.51 27.99
N VAL A 141 5.22 -2.69 28.23
CA VAL A 141 5.91 -3.98 28.19
C VAL A 141 5.77 -4.55 26.79
N CYS A 142 6.90 -4.78 26.13
CA CYS A 142 7.01 -5.43 24.82
C CYS A 142 8.08 -6.50 24.92
N PHE A 143 7.72 -7.76 24.68
CA PHE A 143 8.58 -8.92 24.83
C PHE A 143 8.61 -9.73 23.54
N SER A 144 9.81 -10.20 23.22
CA SER A 144 9.95 -11.33 22.32
C SER A 144 9.30 -12.57 22.94
N PRO A 145 8.90 -13.57 22.13
CA PRO A 145 8.32 -14.80 22.65
C PRO A 145 9.17 -15.51 23.72
N GLU A 146 10.49 -15.49 23.57
CA GLU A 146 11.42 -16.04 24.56
C GLU A 146 11.36 -15.29 25.90
N GLU A 147 11.28 -13.96 25.87
CA GLU A 147 11.14 -13.12 27.07
C GLU A 147 9.80 -13.34 27.76
N SER A 148 8.71 -13.47 26.99
CA SER A 148 7.39 -13.79 27.52
C SER A 148 7.38 -15.12 28.26
N LYS A 149 8.01 -16.16 27.69
CA LYS A 149 8.15 -17.48 28.34
C LYS A 149 8.92 -17.39 29.65
N LYS A 150 10.01 -16.61 29.71
CA LYS A 150 10.77 -16.36 30.94
C LYS A 150 9.93 -15.68 32.03
N HIS A 151 8.93 -14.90 31.65
CA HIS A 151 7.99 -14.24 32.56
C HIS A 151 6.69 -15.03 32.77
N ASN A 152 6.66 -16.33 32.41
CA ASN A 152 5.47 -17.18 32.51
C ASN A 152 4.22 -16.59 31.82
N LEU A 153 4.42 -15.82 30.74
CA LEU A 153 3.39 -15.10 29.99
C LEU A 153 2.63 -14.05 30.83
N ILE A 154 3.20 -13.60 31.95
CA ILE A 154 2.60 -12.60 32.84
C ILE A 154 3.33 -11.27 32.72
N CYS A 155 2.56 -10.19 32.60
CA CYS A 155 3.10 -8.84 32.59
C CYS A 155 3.72 -8.49 33.95
N PRO A 156 4.99 -8.06 34.02
CA PRO A 156 5.64 -7.74 35.30
C PRO A 156 5.03 -6.52 35.99
N VAL A 157 4.36 -5.63 35.25
CA VAL A 157 3.77 -4.38 35.75
C VAL A 157 2.37 -4.59 36.30
N CYS A 158 1.42 -5.06 35.48
CA CYS A 158 0.02 -5.20 35.89
C CYS A 158 -0.36 -6.61 36.39
N LYS A 159 0.57 -7.57 36.34
CA LYS A 159 0.38 -8.98 36.75
C LYS A 159 -0.73 -9.75 36.02
N LYS A 160 -1.26 -9.20 34.93
CA LYS A 160 -2.21 -9.88 34.03
C LYS A 160 -1.48 -10.68 32.94
N PRO A 161 -2.10 -11.71 32.34
CA PRO A 161 -1.56 -12.39 31.16
C PRO A 161 -1.27 -11.40 30.03
N LEU A 162 -0.15 -11.58 29.33
CA LEU A 162 0.25 -10.74 28.20
C LEU A 162 -0.67 -10.95 26.98
N THR A 163 -0.90 -9.91 26.19
CA THR A 163 -1.43 -10.06 24.84
C THR A 163 -0.36 -10.75 24.00
N LEU A 164 -0.64 -11.95 23.50
CA LEU A 164 0.29 -12.72 22.67
C LEU A 164 0.25 -12.24 21.21
N GLY A 165 1.43 -12.02 20.64
CA GLY A 165 1.64 -11.59 19.27
C GLY A 165 1.73 -12.74 18.28
N VAL A 166 1.84 -12.36 17.00
CA VAL A 166 1.97 -13.25 15.85
C VAL A 166 3.26 -14.06 15.95
N GLU A 167 4.37 -13.46 16.37
CA GLU A 167 5.66 -14.17 16.48
C GLU A 167 5.58 -15.32 17.48
N PHE A 168 4.90 -15.12 18.62
CA PHE A 168 4.68 -16.18 19.61
C PHE A 168 3.86 -17.33 19.02
N ARG A 169 2.80 -17.02 18.27
CA ARG A 169 1.98 -18.03 17.59
C ARG A 169 2.78 -18.79 16.52
N VAL A 170 3.64 -18.10 15.77
CA VAL A 170 4.53 -18.72 14.79
C VAL A 170 5.49 -19.68 15.49
N GLU A 171 6.12 -19.27 16.59
CA GLU A 171 7.04 -20.13 17.35
C GLU A 171 6.33 -21.36 17.94
N GLN A 172 5.10 -21.22 18.44
CA GLN A 172 4.31 -22.36 18.94
C GLN A 172 4.04 -23.43 17.87
N LEU A 173 3.88 -23.01 16.61
CA LEU A 173 3.60 -23.90 15.48
C LEU A 173 4.87 -24.33 14.75
N ALA A 174 6.01 -23.71 15.05
CA ALA A 174 7.24 -23.93 14.33
C ALA A 174 7.78 -25.34 14.62
N THR A 175 7.90 -26.14 13.57
CA THR A 175 8.59 -27.44 13.60
C THR A 175 10.08 -27.32 13.31
N ARG A 176 10.59 -26.09 13.23
CA ARG A 176 11.97 -25.76 12.83
C ARG A 176 12.50 -24.61 13.67
N HIS A 177 13.81 -24.58 13.89
CA HIS A 177 14.46 -23.48 14.60
C HIS A 177 14.37 -22.16 13.80
N PRO A 178 14.37 -21.00 14.49
CA PRO A 178 14.43 -19.68 13.86
C PRO A 178 15.53 -19.59 12.80
N GLY A 179 15.24 -18.96 11.67
CA GLY A 179 16.16 -18.79 10.55
C GLY A 179 16.27 -19.98 9.59
N LYS A 180 15.80 -21.18 9.96
CA LYS A 180 15.78 -22.32 9.03
C LYS A 180 14.62 -22.18 8.03
N LYS A 181 14.94 -22.04 6.75
CA LYS A 181 13.96 -22.00 5.65
C LYS A 181 13.74 -23.41 5.08
N PRO A 182 12.53 -23.77 4.62
CA PRO A 182 12.33 -25.00 3.86
C PRO A 182 13.06 -24.93 2.51
N ASP A 183 13.44 -26.07 1.95
CA ASP A 183 14.16 -26.14 0.65
C ASP A 183 13.35 -25.53 -0.51
N SER A 184 12.02 -25.55 -0.38
CA SER A 184 11.09 -24.95 -1.33
C SER A 184 10.86 -23.45 -1.12
N ALA A 185 11.52 -22.81 -0.16
CA ALA A 185 11.33 -21.40 0.14
C ALA A 185 11.73 -20.52 -1.06
N ARG A 186 10.81 -19.67 -1.48
CA ARG A 186 11.11 -18.63 -2.47
C ARG A 186 11.71 -17.40 -1.78
N PRO A 187 12.59 -16.65 -2.45
CA PRO A 187 13.14 -15.44 -1.88
C PRO A 187 12.04 -14.38 -1.74
N PHE A 188 12.17 -13.55 -0.71
CA PHE A 188 11.35 -12.36 -0.53
C PHE A 188 12.23 -11.22 -0.04
N LYS A 189 11.75 -9.99 -0.22
CA LYS A 189 12.37 -8.78 0.30
C LYS A 189 11.35 -7.98 1.09
N SER A 190 11.65 -7.70 2.34
CA SER A 190 10.88 -6.73 3.11
C SER A 190 11.36 -5.31 2.76
N LEU A 191 10.43 -4.42 2.43
CA LEU A 191 10.73 -3.03 2.10
C LEU A 191 9.85 -2.08 2.92
N ILE A 192 10.45 -0.96 3.32
CA ILE A 192 9.73 0.24 3.76
C ILE A 192 9.41 1.08 2.51
N PRO A 193 8.17 1.59 2.36
CA PRO A 193 7.81 2.50 1.27
C PRO A 193 8.73 3.73 1.19
N LEU A 194 8.98 4.21 -0.02
CA LEU A 194 9.88 5.34 -0.29
C LEU A 194 9.42 6.61 0.43
N MET A 195 8.11 6.88 0.44
CA MET A 195 7.58 8.05 1.13
C MET A 195 7.82 7.99 2.64
N GLU A 196 7.72 6.82 3.25
CA GLU A 196 7.99 6.63 4.67
C GLU A 196 9.47 6.90 4.98
N LEU A 197 10.39 6.36 4.18
CA LEU A 197 11.83 6.64 4.29
C LEU A 197 12.13 8.13 4.17
N ILE A 198 11.59 8.80 3.14
CA ILE A 198 11.78 10.24 2.94
C ILE A 198 11.24 11.01 4.16
N SER A 199 10.04 10.69 4.62
CA SER A 199 9.37 11.38 5.73
C SER A 199 10.11 11.25 7.06
N ALA A 200 10.66 10.05 7.33
CA ALA A 200 11.43 9.78 8.52
C ALA A 200 12.72 10.60 8.56
N ILE A 201 13.39 10.74 7.41
CA ILE A 201 14.68 11.45 7.29
C ILE A 201 14.48 12.96 7.30
N THR A 202 13.44 13.46 6.62
CA THR A 202 13.12 14.89 6.63
C THR A 202 12.43 15.35 7.91
N LYS A 203 12.12 14.43 8.83
CA LYS A 203 11.38 14.68 10.09
C LYS A 203 10.07 15.43 9.85
N SER A 204 9.36 15.11 8.76
CA SER A 204 8.11 15.77 8.38
C SER A 204 7.05 14.75 7.95
N SER A 205 5.78 15.15 7.93
CA SER A 205 4.68 14.23 7.60
C SER A 205 4.80 13.67 6.18
N VAL A 206 4.23 12.48 5.95
CA VAL A 206 4.08 11.90 4.60
C VAL A 206 3.25 12.79 3.66
N SER A 207 2.44 13.71 4.20
CA SER A 207 1.67 14.70 3.45
C SER A 207 2.46 15.96 3.08
N SER A 208 3.72 16.09 3.52
CA SER A 208 4.57 17.26 3.26
C SER A 208 4.84 17.45 1.77
N GLN A 209 4.53 18.64 1.24
CA GLN A 209 4.82 18.99 -0.16
C GLN A 209 6.32 18.86 -0.50
N LYS A 210 7.21 19.11 0.48
CA LYS A 210 8.65 18.92 0.32
C LYS A 210 9.02 17.45 0.08
N ASN A 211 8.39 16.53 0.82
CA ASN A 211 8.63 15.09 0.65
C ASN A 211 8.09 14.60 -0.69
N TRP A 212 6.90 15.05 -1.07
CA TRP A 212 6.32 14.75 -2.38
C TRP A 212 7.16 15.27 -3.53
N LYS A 213 7.79 16.44 -3.40
CA LYS A 213 8.72 16.95 -4.42
C LYS A 213 9.88 15.98 -4.62
N ILE A 214 10.54 15.55 -3.55
CA ILE A 214 11.65 14.58 -3.61
C ILE A 214 11.17 13.25 -4.20
N PHE A 215 10.04 12.74 -3.71
CA PHE A 215 9.43 11.51 -4.22
C PHE A 215 9.21 11.59 -5.73
N TYR A 216 8.54 12.63 -6.23
CA TYR A 216 8.27 12.78 -7.66
C TYR A 216 9.52 12.99 -8.49
N GLU A 217 10.55 13.68 -7.98
CA GLU A 217 11.83 13.81 -8.67
C GLU A 217 12.52 12.44 -8.82
N LEU A 218 12.50 11.59 -7.80
CA LEU A 218 13.01 10.22 -7.90
C LEU A 218 12.18 9.38 -8.88
N ILE A 219 10.85 9.41 -8.80
CA ILE A 219 9.97 8.68 -9.72
C ILE A 219 10.16 9.15 -11.16
N LYS A 220 10.32 10.45 -11.40
CA LYS A 220 10.54 11.00 -12.75
C LYS A 220 11.83 10.48 -13.37
N ASN A 221 12.89 10.29 -12.58
CA ASN A 221 14.19 9.83 -13.09
C ASN A 221 14.29 8.30 -13.18
N PHE A 222 13.60 7.57 -12.31
CA PHE A 222 13.74 6.10 -12.21
C PHE A 222 12.46 5.33 -12.57
N GLY A 223 11.39 6.01 -12.97
CA GLY A 223 10.14 5.44 -13.49
C GLY A 223 9.12 5.09 -12.40
N ASN A 224 9.47 4.27 -11.42
CA ASN A 224 8.55 3.84 -10.36
C ASN A 224 9.26 3.59 -9.02
N GLU A 225 8.47 3.52 -7.95
CA GLU A 225 8.96 3.37 -6.58
C GLU A 225 9.78 2.10 -6.38
N PHE A 226 9.31 0.96 -6.88
CA PHE A 226 10.05 -0.29 -6.77
C PHE A 226 11.42 -0.19 -7.44
N ASN A 227 11.53 0.48 -8.58
CA ASN A 227 12.82 0.66 -9.22
C ASN A 227 13.75 1.55 -8.37
N VAL A 228 13.23 2.61 -7.77
CA VAL A 228 13.97 3.44 -6.80
C VAL A 228 14.40 2.62 -5.60
N LEU A 229 13.53 1.78 -5.06
CA LEU A 229 13.80 1.00 -3.87
C LEU A 229 14.68 -0.22 -4.14
N LEU A 230 14.70 -0.80 -5.34
CA LEU A 230 15.37 -2.08 -5.62
C LEU A 230 16.61 -1.98 -6.50
N ASN A 231 16.60 -1.14 -7.56
CA ASN A 231 17.61 -1.26 -8.63
C ASN A 231 18.35 0.05 -8.96
N ALA A 232 17.74 1.21 -8.76
CA ALA A 232 18.32 2.49 -9.17
C ALA A 232 19.70 2.73 -8.53
N PRO A 233 20.71 3.28 -9.24
CA PRO A 233 22.03 3.52 -8.66
C PRO A 233 21.97 4.45 -7.45
N ILE A 234 22.63 4.06 -6.34
CA ILE A 234 22.61 4.83 -5.08
C ILE A 234 23.22 6.23 -5.28
N ASP A 235 24.29 6.35 -6.06
CA ASP A 235 24.92 7.65 -6.37
C ASP A 235 23.95 8.61 -7.09
N SER A 236 23.16 8.10 -8.04
CA SER A 236 22.16 8.91 -8.75
C SER A 236 21.02 9.32 -7.82
N ILE A 237 20.58 8.45 -6.91
CA ILE A 237 19.59 8.80 -5.87
C ILE A 237 20.14 9.91 -4.97
N LYS A 238 21.41 9.81 -4.57
CA LYS A 238 22.10 10.80 -3.74
C LYS A 238 22.14 12.17 -4.41
N SER A 239 22.43 12.23 -5.71
CA SER A 239 22.44 13.49 -6.48
C SER A 239 21.06 14.16 -6.58
N ILE A 240 19.97 13.39 -6.65
CA ILE A 240 18.61 13.93 -6.78
C ILE A 240 18.01 14.31 -5.42
N SER A 241 18.29 13.52 -4.39
CA SER A 241 17.67 13.66 -3.06
C SER A 241 18.66 14.23 -2.04
N ASN A 242 19.37 13.36 -1.32
CA ASN A 242 20.53 13.67 -0.48
C ASN A 242 21.17 12.37 0.03
N ASP A 243 22.34 12.51 0.67
CA ASP A 243 23.13 11.42 1.26
C ASP A 243 22.33 10.54 2.22
N LYS A 244 21.55 11.14 3.12
CA LYS A 244 20.78 10.38 4.12
C LYS A 244 19.68 9.53 3.45
N ILE A 245 18.94 10.09 2.49
CA ILE A 245 17.89 9.35 1.77
C ILE A 245 18.48 8.19 0.98
N ALA A 246 19.61 8.41 0.31
CA ALA A 246 20.32 7.37 -0.44
C ALA A 246 20.81 6.23 0.48
N ASP A 247 21.43 6.56 1.62
CA ASP A 247 21.88 5.58 2.63
C ASP A 247 20.70 4.74 3.16
N TYR A 248 19.58 5.35 3.52
CA TYR A 248 18.43 4.58 4.01
C TYR A 248 17.75 3.74 2.94
N ILE A 249 17.74 4.16 1.67
CA ILE A 249 17.29 3.30 0.57
C ILE A 249 18.23 2.10 0.42
N GLU A 250 19.55 2.30 0.53
CA GLU A 250 20.53 1.21 0.51
C GLU A 250 20.35 0.25 1.70
N ARG A 251 20.12 0.76 2.90
CA ARG A 251 19.81 -0.06 4.08
C ARG A 251 18.49 -0.82 3.90
N ASN A 252 17.48 -0.20 3.29
CA ASN A 252 16.18 -0.82 2.99
C ASN A 252 16.36 -2.00 2.01
N ARG A 253 17.13 -1.81 0.93
CA ARG A 253 17.49 -2.88 -0.04
C ARG A 253 18.12 -4.09 0.62
N ASN A 254 19.00 -3.81 1.57
CA ASN A 254 19.80 -4.82 2.27
C ASN A 254 19.12 -5.34 3.54
N GLN A 255 17.88 -4.93 3.84
CA GLN A 255 17.13 -5.32 5.05
C GLN A 255 17.92 -5.05 6.36
N LYS A 256 18.68 -3.95 6.39
CA LYS A 256 19.52 -3.54 7.54
C LYS A 256 18.86 -2.49 8.45
N ILE A 257 17.60 -2.13 8.18
CA ILE A 257 16.85 -1.18 9.02
C ILE A 257 16.35 -1.92 10.26
N LYS A 258 16.76 -1.43 11.43
CA LYS A 258 16.29 -1.98 12.72
C LYS A 258 14.88 -1.49 13.01
N PHE A 259 14.11 -2.27 13.76
CA PHE A 259 12.76 -1.90 14.19
C PHE A 259 12.64 -1.91 15.70
N LYS A 260 11.81 -1.00 16.21
CA LYS A 260 11.09 -1.23 17.47
C LYS A 260 9.82 -2.01 17.11
N PRO A 261 9.66 -3.26 17.55
CA PRO A 261 8.54 -4.09 17.16
C PRO A 261 7.22 -3.55 17.72
N GLY A 262 6.14 -3.76 16.97
CA GLY A 262 4.78 -3.45 17.42
C GLY A 262 4.20 -4.55 18.31
N PHE A 263 3.29 -4.16 19.21
CA PHE A 263 2.68 -5.02 20.21
C PHE A 263 1.36 -4.43 20.71
N ASP A 264 0.43 -5.29 21.12
CA ASP A 264 -0.84 -4.92 21.78
C ASP A 264 -1.62 -3.77 21.08
N GLY A 265 -1.63 -3.75 19.74
CA GLY A 265 -2.34 -2.76 18.93
C GLY A 265 -1.50 -1.54 18.50
N GLU A 266 -0.26 -1.42 18.96
CA GLU A 266 0.68 -0.37 18.54
C GLU A 266 1.55 -0.84 17.37
N TYR A 267 1.59 -0.06 16.28
CA TYR A 267 2.49 -0.34 15.16
C TYR A 267 3.96 -0.25 15.58
N GLY A 268 4.75 -1.17 15.05
CA GLY A 268 6.20 -1.11 15.13
C GLY A 268 6.75 0.04 14.30
N LYS A 269 7.97 0.46 14.62
CA LYS A 269 8.57 1.66 14.04
C LYS A 269 10.00 1.39 13.61
N PRO A 270 10.36 1.71 12.36
CA PRO A 270 11.73 1.65 11.92
C PRO A 270 12.57 2.66 12.70
N LEU A 271 13.77 2.24 13.09
CA LEU A 271 14.73 3.04 13.83
C LEU A 271 15.66 3.71 12.83
N PHE A 272 15.63 5.05 12.83
CA PHE A 272 16.56 5.89 12.10
C PHE A 272 17.54 6.47 13.13
N GLU A 273 18.84 6.38 12.87
CA GLU A 273 19.97 6.64 13.79
C GLU A 273 20.08 8.06 14.40
N ASP A 274 19.08 8.92 14.22
CA ASP A 274 19.05 10.23 14.88
C ASP A 274 18.20 10.14 16.18
N LYS A 275 18.88 10.37 17.32
CA LYS A 275 18.42 10.26 18.74
C LYS A 275 17.14 11.03 19.15
N GLU A 276 16.36 11.57 18.22
CA GLU A 276 15.19 12.43 18.47
C GLU A 276 13.86 11.83 17.98
N SER A 277 13.80 10.53 17.70
CA SER A 277 12.62 9.89 17.12
C SER A 277 11.43 9.70 18.09
N GLN A 278 11.56 10.11 19.36
CA GLN A 278 10.50 9.95 20.37
C GLN A 278 9.44 11.07 20.35
N GLU A 279 9.78 12.32 20.02
CA GLU A 279 8.83 13.45 20.07
C GLU A 279 7.96 13.59 18.81
N THR A 280 8.46 13.21 17.63
CA THR A 280 7.71 13.31 16.36
C THR A 280 6.51 12.35 16.33
N GLN A 281 6.55 11.28 17.12
CA GLN A 281 5.54 10.22 17.16
C GLN A 281 4.22 10.64 17.82
N LYS A 282 4.23 11.63 18.72
CA LYS A 282 2.97 12.21 19.26
C LYS A 282 2.15 12.93 18.18
N ARG A 283 2.80 13.45 17.13
CA ARG A 283 2.13 14.18 16.04
C ARG A 283 1.59 13.27 14.94
N LEU A 284 2.25 12.15 14.66
CA LEU A 284 1.79 11.16 13.65
C LEU A 284 0.55 10.38 14.14
N ASN A 285 0.47 10.08 15.43
CA ASN A 285 -0.67 9.37 16.02
C ASN A 285 -1.92 10.25 16.23
N ALA A 286 -1.79 11.58 16.09
CA ALA A 286 -2.90 12.51 16.34
C ALA A 286 -3.87 12.67 15.14
N SER A 287 -3.59 12.08 13.97
CA SER A 287 -4.37 12.35 12.76
C SER A 287 -5.04 11.14 12.10
N GLN A 288 -5.11 9.98 12.75
CA GLN A 288 -5.89 8.87 12.22
C GLN A 288 -6.95 8.45 13.25
N LYS A 289 -8.12 9.07 13.13
CA LYS A 289 -9.32 8.65 13.85
C LYS A 289 -9.66 7.22 13.48
N SER A 290 -10.11 6.43 14.46
CA SER A 290 -10.59 5.09 14.19
C SER A 290 -11.83 5.13 13.28
N LEU A 291 -12.11 4.06 12.54
CA LEU A 291 -13.31 3.99 11.69
C LEU A 291 -14.62 4.16 12.50
N ASN A 292 -14.57 3.95 13.82
CA ASN A 292 -15.67 4.18 14.75
C ASN A 292 -15.77 5.63 15.26
N GLU A 293 -14.87 6.51 14.85
CA GLU A 293 -14.82 7.94 15.21
C GLU A 293 -15.24 8.86 14.03
N PHE A 294 -15.83 8.27 13.00
CA PHE A 294 -16.50 8.94 11.88
C PHE A 294 -18.02 8.81 12.02
#